data_AF-A0A9E1AXZ2-F1
#
_entry.id   AF-A0A9E1AXZ2-F1
#
_cell.length_a   1.000
_cell.length_b   1.000
_cell.length_c   1.000
_cell.angle_alpha   90.00
_cell.angle_beta   90.00
_cell.angle_gamma   90.00
#
_symmetry.space_group_name_H-M   'P 1'
#
loop_
_entity.id
_entity.type
_entity.pdbx_description
1 polymer ?
#
loop_
_entity_poly.entity_id
_entity_poly.type
_entity_poly.pdbx_seq_one_letter_code
_entity_poly.pdbx_strand_id
1 'polypeptide(L)'
;MTREQLAEILDVAPRHLQSIENEGQYPSFPLFARLVTMFNISADQYLFADKQVEKTSLRRQIDSILDTFEDKELIIIEGTAKAICRAKESME
;
A
#
# COMPACT_ATOMS: atom_id res chain seq x y z
N MET A 1 19.59 -1.51 10.44
CA MET A 1 20.19 -2.06 9.21
C MET A 1 20.81 -0.91 8.43
N THR A 2 22.05 -1.05 7.96
CA THR A 2 22.69 -0.03 7.12
C THR A 2 22.39 -0.24 5.64
N ARG A 3 22.67 0.75 4.78
CA ARG A 3 22.49 0.62 3.32
C ARG A 3 23.39 -0.48 2.74
N GLU A 4 24.59 -0.62 3.28
CA GLU A 4 25.57 -1.64 2.87
C GLU A 4 25.07 -3.04 3.22
N GLN A 5 24.52 -3.22 4.44
CA GLN A 5 23.92 -4.48 4.86
C GLN A 5 22.69 -4.84 4.00
N LEU A 6 21.84 -3.85 3.70
CA LEU A 6 20.67 -4.06 2.85
C LEU A 6 21.06 -4.41 1.40
N ALA A 7 22.08 -3.74 0.87
CA ALA A 7 22.63 -3.99 -0.45
C ALA A 7 23.13 -5.44 -0.58
N GLU A 8 23.81 -5.95 0.44
CA GLU A 8 24.27 -7.34 0.51
C GLU A 8 23.10 -8.33 0.54
N ILE A 9 22.07 -8.07 1.36
CA ILE A 9 20.87 -8.93 1.44
C ILE A 9 20.11 -8.98 0.11
N LEU A 10 20.05 -7.85 -0.60
CA LEU A 10 19.29 -7.72 -1.84
C LEU A 10 20.10 -8.07 -3.10
N ASP A 11 21.41 -8.36 -2.94
CA ASP A 11 22.36 -8.59 -4.04
C ASP A 11 22.36 -7.42 -5.06
N VAL A 12 22.46 -6.19 -4.54
CA VAL A 12 22.51 -4.95 -5.34
C VAL A 12 23.66 -4.05 -4.88
N ALA A 13 24.09 -3.14 -5.74
CA ALA A 13 25.11 -2.16 -5.36
C ALA A 13 24.55 -1.14 -4.34
N PRO A 14 25.30 -0.76 -3.28
CA PRO A 14 24.87 0.28 -2.34
C PRO A 14 24.49 1.61 -3.01
N ARG A 15 25.21 1.97 -4.07
CA ARG A 15 24.90 3.15 -4.90
C ARG A 15 23.52 3.07 -5.56
N HIS A 16 23.08 1.88 -5.96
CA HIS A 16 21.76 1.71 -6.55
C HIS A 16 20.65 1.99 -5.53
N LEU A 17 20.82 1.52 -4.28
CA LEU A 17 19.91 1.88 -3.19
C LEU A 17 19.91 3.39 -2.91
N GLN A 18 21.08 4.03 -2.93
CA GLN A 18 21.18 5.48 -2.75
C GLN A 18 20.42 6.26 -3.83
N SER A 19 20.52 5.86 -5.09
CA SER A 19 19.79 6.50 -6.20
C SER A 19 18.27 6.30 -6.08
N ILE A 20 17.82 5.15 -5.59
CA ILE A 20 16.40 4.90 -5.30
C ILE A 20 15.90 5.82 -4.17
N GLU A 21 16.66 5.88 -3.06
CA GLU A 21 16.25 6.61 -1.85
C GLU A 21 16.30 8.14 -2.01
N ASN A 22 17.37 8.67 -2.63
CA ASN A 22 17.66 10.11 -2.60
C ASN A 22 17.44 10.81 -3.94
N GLU A 23 17.55 10.08 -5.05
CA GLU A 23 17.48 10.63 -6.41
C GLU A 23 16.15 10.29 -7.09
N GLY A 24 15.29 9.49 -6.43
CA GLY A 24 13.98 9.09 -6.92
C GLY A 24 14.04 8.09 -8.08
N GLN A 25 15.15 7.35 -8.24
CA GLN A 25 15.26 6.34 -9.28
C GLN A 25 14.28 5.19 -9.01
N TYR A 26 13.51 4.79 -10.03
CA TYR A 26 12.64 3.62 -9.92
C TYR A 26 13.45 2.32 -9.88
N PRO A 27 13.26 1.46 -8.85
CA PRO A 27 13.83 0.13 -8.85
C PRO A 27 13.16 -0.78 -9.91
N SER A 28 13.78 -1.91 -10.20
CA SER A 28 13.09 -2.98 -10.93
C SER A 28 11.91 -3.52 -10.11
N PHE A 29 10.87 -4.02 -10.78
CA PHE A 29 9.70 -4.57 -10.08
C PHE A 29 10.04 -5.67 -9.06
N PRO A 30 10.95 -6.63 -9.33
CA PRO A 30 11.36 -7.61 -8.32
C PRO A 30 12.07 -7.01 -7.10
N LEU A 31 12.85 -5.93 -7.30
CA LEU A 31 13.52 -5.24 -6.20
C LEU A 31 12.51 -4.43 -5.38
N PHE A 32 11.58 -3.75 -6.06
CA PHE A 32 10.46 -3.06 -5.42
C PHE A 32 9.65 -4.00 -4.52
N ALA A 33 9.21 -5.16 -5.05
CA ALA A 33 8.44 -6.15 -4.31
C ALA A 33 9.19 -6.64 -3.05
N ARG A 34 10.49 -6.93 -3.18
CA ARG A 34 11.33 -7.32 -2.02
C ARG A 34 11.40 -6.22 -0.97
N LEU A 35 11.61 -4.96 -1.37
CA LEU A 35 11.69 -3.84 -0.45
C LEU A 35 10.37 -3.63 0.32
N VAL A 36 9.23 -3.57 -0.38
CA VAL A 36 7.93 -3.34 0.28
C VAL A 36 7.53 -4.49 1.19
N THR A 37 7.84 -5.74 0.83
CA THR A 37 7.58 -6.90 1.69
C THR A 37 8.53 -6.95 2.90
N MET A 38 9.84 -6.71 2.70
CA MET A 38 10.84 -6.79 3.76
C MET A 38 10.60 -5.77 4.88
N PHE A 39 10.16 -4.57 4.52
CA PHE A 39 9.90 -3.49 5.47
C PHE A 39 8.42 -3.36 5.87
N ASN A 40 7.55 -4.25 5.38
CA ASN A 40 6.11 -4.17 5.59
C ASN A 40 5.53 -2.78 5.21
N ILE A 41 6.01 -2.23 4.08
CA ILE A 41 5.56 -0.96 3.54
C ILE A 41 4.36 -1.23 2.62
N SER A 42 3.31 -0.41 2.74
CA SER A 42 2.18 -0.47 1.82
C SER A 42 2.60 0.04 0.43
N ALA A 43 2.65 -0.87 -0.56
CA ALA A 43 2.93 -0.51 -1.95
C ALA A 43 1.89 0.47 -2.52
N ASP A 44 0.64 0.36 -2.07
CA ASP A 44 -0.48 1.22 -2.47
C ASP A 44 -0.19 2.70 -2.18
N GLN A 45 0.53 3.00 -1.10
CA GLN A 45 0.91 4.38 -0.77
C GLN A 45 1.80 5.03 -1.85
N TYR A 46 2.63 4.23 -2.52
CA TYR A 46 3.54 4.70 -3.57
C TYR A 46 2.92 4.62 -4.97
N LEU A 47 2.11 3.59 -5.24
CA LEU A 47 1.41 3.43 -6.52
C LEU A 47 0.25 4.40 -6.69
N PHE A 48 -0.35 4.85 -5.58
CA PHE A 48 -1.50 5.73 -5.56
C PHE A 48 -1.20 7.04 -4.82
N ALA A 49 0.01 7.60 -4.99
CA ALA A 49 0.42 8.85 -4.34
C ALA A 49 -0.55 10.02 -4.58
N ASP A 50 -1.16 10.10 -5.77
CA ASP A 50 -2.19 11.12 -6.09
C ASP A 50 -3.58 10.79 -5.53
N LYS A 51 -3.78 9.57 -5.02
CA LYS A 51 -4.98 9.15 -4.28
C LYS A 51 -4.75 9.15 -2.78
N GLN A 52 -3.86 10.01 -2.27
CA GLN A 52 -3.98 10.52 -0.91
C GLN A 52 -5.25 11.37 -0.81
N VAL A 53 -6.40 10.75 -1.04
CA VAL A 53 -7.70 11.30 -0.67
C VAL A 53 -7.58 11.51 0.82
N GLU A 54 -7.67 12.75 1.28
CA GLU A 54 -7.76 13.03 2.71
C GLU A 54 -8.89 12.18 3.27
N LYS A 55 -8.52 11.05 3.90
CA LYS A 55 -9.49 10.18 4.54
C LYS A 55 -10.12 11.00 5.66
N THR A 56 -11.44 11.18 5.58
CA THR A 56 -12.20 11.80 6.64
C THR A 56 -11.96 11.08 7.97
N SER A 57 -12.18 11.76 9.10
CA SER A 57 -12.09 11.15 10.44
C SER A 57 -12.91 9.85 10.52
N LEU A 58 -14.12 9.87 9.95
CA LEU A 58 -14.99 8.69 9.85
C LEU A 58 -14.34 7.55 9.05
N ARG A 59 -13.74 7.84 7.89
CA ARG A 59 -13.11 6.80 7.08
C ARG A 59 -11.93 6.14 7.81
N ARG A 60 -11.13 6.92 8.56
CA ARG A 60 -10.05 6.38 9.39
C ARG A 60 -10.56 5.50 10.53
N GLN A 61 -11.66 5.88 11.18
CA GLN A 61 -12.31 5.06 12.21
C GLN A 61 -12.83 3.74 11.63
N ILE A 62 -13.45 3.79 10.44
CA ILE A 62 -13.90 2.58 9.74
C ILE A 62 -12.71 1.68 9.42
N ASP A 63 -11.64 2.20 8.82
CA ASP A 63 -10.45 1.40 8.49
C ASP A 63 -9.87 0.71 9.74
N SER A 64 -9.77 1.42 10.88
CA SER A 64 -9.29 0.82 12.15
C SER A 64 -10.19 -0.31 12.67
N ILE A 65 -11.49 -0.28 12.40
CA ILE A 65 -12.40 -1.38 12.76
C ILE A 65 -12.20 -2.54 11.78
N LEU A 66 -12.05 -2.26 10.49
CA LEU A 66 -11.83 -3.28 9.46
C LEU A 66 -10.53 -4.06 9.69
N ASP A 67 -9.50 -3.44 10.26
CA ASP A 67 -8.25 -4.13 10.64
C ASP A 67 -8.46 -5.24 11.69
N THR A 68 -9.60 -5.26 12.39
CA THR A 68 -9.95 -6.29 13.39
C THR A 68 -10.73 -7.48 12.82
N PHE A 69 -11.10 -7.41 11.53
CA PHE A 69 -11.98 -8.39 10.90
C PHE A 69 -11.20 -9.49 10.17
N GLU A 70 -11.79 -10.68 10.11
CA GLU A 70 -11.32 -11.76 9.23
C GLU A 70 -12.05 -11.67 7.87
N ASP A 71 -11.59 -12.46 6.90
CA ASP A 71 -12.15 -12.47 5.54
C ASP A 71 -13.66 -12.68 5.51
N LYS A 72 -14.22 -13.48 6.43
CA LYS A 72 -15.66 -13.76 6.50
C LYS A 72 -16.47 -12.51 6.84
N GLU A 73 -16.02 -11.67 7.76
CA GLU A 73 -16.67 -10.39 8.06
C GLU A 73 -16.43 -9.38 6.92
N LEU A 74 -15.22 -9.35 6.35
CA LEU A 74 -14.89 -8.45 5.25
C LEU A 74 -15.74 -8.71 4.00
N ILE A 75 -16.10 -9.96 3.71
CA ILE A 75 -17.03 -10.31 2.61
C ILE A 75 -18.40 -9.64 2.80
N ILE A 76 -18.91 -9.59 4.03
CA ILE A 76 -20.20 -8.95 4.34
C ILE A 76 -20.11 -7.43 4.12
N ILE A 77 -19.02 -6.81 4.58
CA ILE A 77 -18.77 -5.38 4.37
C ILE A 77 -18.63 -5.06 2.88
N GLU A 78 -17.89 -5.87 2.12
CA GLU A 78 -17.72 -5.71 0.69
C GLU A 78 -19.06 -5.81 -0.05
N GLY A 79 -19.89 -6.81 0.30
CA GLY A 79 -21.24 -6.97 -0.25
C GLY A 79 -22.13 -5.76 0.02
N THR A 80 -22.06 -5.21 1.23
CA THR A 80 -22.81 -4.01 1.62
C THR A 80 -22.34 -2.79 0.83
N ALA A 81 -21.03 -2.58 0.71
CA ALA A 81 -20.46 -1.48 -0.06
C ALA A 81 -20.85 -1.56 -1.55
N LYS A 82 -20.77 -2.75 -2.15
CA LYS A 82 -21.22 -3.00 -3.54
C LYS A 82 -22.69 -2.68 -3.73
N ALA A 83 -23.55 -3.06 -2.78
CA ALA A 83 -24.98 -2.76 -2.85
C ALA A 83 -25.26 -1.25 -2.80
N ILE A 84 -24.55 -0.50 -1.95
CA ILE A 84 -24.64 0.97 -1.89
C ILE A 84 -24.23 1.61 -3.22
N CYS A 85 -23.12 1.17 -3.84
CA CYS A 85 -22.69 1.69 -5.14
C CYS A 85 -23.75 1.48 -6.23
N ARG A 86 -24.29 0.26 -6.34
CA ARG A 86 -25.36 -0.05 -7.31
C ARG A 86 -26.61 0.80 -7.10
N ALA A 87 -27.00 1.00 -5.84
CA ALA A 87 -28.15 1.85 -5.51
C ALA A 87 -27.92 3.29 -5.96
N LYS A 88 -26.72 3.83 -5.79
CA LYS A 88 -26.37 5.18 -6.28
C LYS A 88 -26.36 5.27 -7.81
N GLU A 89 -25.79 4.29 -8.49
CA GLU A 89 -25.78 4.21 -9.96
C GLU A 89 -27.20 4.12 -10.54
N SER A 90 -28.14 3.51 -9.81
CA SER A 90 -29.54 3.39 -10.24
C SER A 90 -30.38 4.67 -10.00
N MET A 91 -29.81 5.66 -9.32
CA MET A 91 -30.44 6.95 -9.03
C MET A 91 -29.94 8.08 -9.95
N GLU A 92 -28.95 7.79 -10.81
CA GLU A 92 -28.46 8.63 -11.90
C GLU A 92 -29.12 8.23 -13.23
#